data_AF-A0AAE9Z6U9-F1
#
_entry.id   AF-A0AAE9Z6U9-F1
#
_cell.length_a   1.000
_cell.length_b   1.000
_cell.length_c   1.000
_cell.angle_alpha   90.00
_cell.angle_beta   90.00
_cell.angle_gamma   90.00
#
_symmetry.space_group_name_H-M   'P 1'
#
loop_
_entity.id
_entity.type
_entity.pdbx_description
1 polymer ?
#
loop_
_entity_poly.entity_id
_entity_poly.type
_entity_poly.pdbx_seq_one_letter_code
_entity_poly.pdbx_strand_id
1 'polypeptide(L)'
;MEAVTDTDISIYKELLPIIASTITAVATLIGVFIASYFNQKNNKVVLESNLKQEKIKIKLSKIEEIYEHFHNWETSITKTQMVHYAYYSGVLNEKQFYESLDKDNEKEVGYSYRKIQSLSDIYFPEASLAFKNVLTARDELAKCFFCKQQTKKAADNLNKYHKAFETEANKFKEVLALLAKHL
;
A
#
# COMPACT_ATOMS: atom_id res chain seq x y z
N MET A 1 31.51 -16.23 81.61
CA MET A 1 30.06 -16.28 81.35
C MET A 1 29.55 -14.88 81.67
N GLU A 2 29.75 -13.96 80.73
CA GLU A 2 29.39 -12.55 80.92
C GLU A 2 27.88 -12.40 80.72
N ALA A 3 27.23 -11.73 81.68
CA ALA A 3 25.80 -11.47 81.66
C ALA A 3 25.49 -10.43 80.58
N VAL A 4 24.79 -10.84 79.54
CA VAL A 4 24.16 -9.91 78.57
C VAL A 4 23.13 -9.10 79.35
N THR A 5 23.35 -7.81 79.50
CA THR A 5 22.47 -6.89 80.23
C THR A 5 21.22 -6.54 79.39
N ASP A 6 20.06 -6.37 80.04
CA ASP A 6 18.76 -6.03 79.41
C ASP A 6 18.83 -4.84 78.44
N THR A 7 19.78 -3.94 78.66
CA THR A 7 20.08 -2.77 77.83
C THR A 7 20.57 -3.16 76.43
N ASP A 8 21.38 -4.22 76.30
CA ASP A 8 21.86 -4.71 75.01
C ASP A 8 20.71 -5.33 74.20
N ILE A 9 19.84 -6.11 74.86
CA ILE A 9 18.66 -6.72 74.24
C ILE A 9 17.70 -5.64 73.69
N SER A 10 17.59 -4.50 74.38
CA SER A 10 16.80 -3.34 73.93
C SER A 10 17.37 -2.72 72.65
N ILE A 11 18.69 -2.53 72.57
CA ILE A 11 19.36 -1.93 71.40
C ILE A 11 19.20 -2.84 70.17
N TYR A 12 19.33 -4.16 70.32
CA TYR A 12 19.11 -5.10 69.22
C TYR A 12 17.65 -5.11 68.74
N LYS A 13 16.68 -4.98 69.65
CA LYS A 13 15.26 -4.90 69.29
C LYS A 13 14.90 -3.64 68.49
N GLU A 14 15.61 -2.53 68.68
CA GLU A 14 15.41 -1.29 67.91
C GLU A 14 16.20 -1.27 66.59
N LEU A 15 17.38 -1.89 66.55
CA LEU A 15 18.22 -1.95 65.36
C LEU A 15 17.71 -2.94 64.30
N LEU A 16 17.15 -4.09 64.73
CA LEU A 16 16.63 -5.12 63.83
C LEU A 16 15.54 -4.61 62.86
N PRO A 17 14.52 -3.86 63.30
CA PRO A 17 13.53 -3.24 62.40
C PRO A 17 14.15 -2.26 61.39
N ILE A 18 15.18 -1.51 61.79
CA ILE A 18 15.87 -0.54 60.92
C ILE A 18 16.66 -1.29 59.84
N ILE A 19 17.36 -2.36 60.21
CA ILE A 19 18.09 -3.20 59.24
C ILE A 19 17.09 -3.91 58.30
N ALA A 20 16.02 -4.48 58.84
CA ALA A 20 15.00 -5.16 58.04
C ALA A 20 14.29 -4.21 57.06
N SER A 21 13.94 -3.00 57.49
CA SER A 21 13.34 -1.98 56.62
C SER A 21 14.33 -1.49 55.55
N THR A 22 15.62 -1.35 55.90
CA THR A 22 16.66 -0.98 54.93
C THR A 22 16.85 -2.06 53.87
N ILE A 23 16.94 -3.34 54.28
CA ILE A 23 17.04 -4.47 53.34
C ILE A 23 15.80 -4.52 52.44
N THR A 24 14.62 -4.31 52.99
CA THR A 24 13.36 -4.30 52.23
C THR A 24 13.33 -3.16 51.21
N ALA A 25 13.77 -1.95 51.59
CA ALA A 25 13.85 -0.80 50.69
C ALA A 25 14.84 -1.05 49.55
N VAL A 26 16.03 -1.59 49.86
CA VAL A 26 17.04 -1.93 48.85
C VAL A 26 16.53 -3.01 47.89
N ALA A 27 15.91 -4.08 48.42
CA ALA A 27 15.32 -5.13 47.62
C ALA A 27 14.21 -4.60 46.69
N THR A 28 13.38 -3.68 47.19
CA THR A 28 12.33 -3.02 46.39
C THR A 28 12.93 -2.19 45.26
N LEU A 29 13.95 -1.38 45.54
CA LEU A 29 14.63 -0.56 44.52
C LEU A 29 15.29 -1.43 43.45
N ILE A 30 15.95 -2.53 43.84
CA ILE A 30 16.53 -3.50 42.91
C ILE A 30 15.43 -4.13 42.05
N GLY A 31 14.31 -4.56 42.67
CA GLY A 31 13.17 -5.13 41.96
C GLY A 31 12.58 -4.16 40.92
N VAL A 32 12.37 -2.89 41.31
CA VAL A 32 11.88 -1.84 40.39
C VAL A 32 12.89 -1.56 39.29
N PHE A 33 14.19 -1.53 39.59
CA PHE A 33 15.24 -1.31 38.59
C PHE A 33 15.28 -2.43 37.55
N ILE A 34 15.26 -3.68 37.99
CA ILE A 34 15.22 -4.86 37.12
C ILE A 34 13.95 -4.84 36.26
N ALA A 35 12.78 -4.62 36.88
CA ALA A 35 11.51 -4.56 36.18
C ALA A 35 11.50 -3.44 35.12
N SER A 36 11.99 -2.25 35.48
CA SER A 36 12.10 -1.10 34.57
C SER A 36 13.03 -1.40 33.39
N TYR A 37 14.19 -2.02 33.65
CA TYR A 37 15.14 -2.41 32.60
C TYR A 37 14.54 -3.41 31.61
N PHE A 38 13.89 -4.47 32.10
CA PHE A 38 13.22 -5.45 31.24
C PHE A 38 12.04 -4.84 30.49
N ASN A 39 11.25 -3.96 31.13
CA ASN A 39 10.14 -3.29 30.48
C ASN A 39 10.62 -2.36 29.36
N GLN A 40 11.70 -1.60 29.58
CA GLN A 40 12.29 -0.75 28.54
C GLN A 40 12.80 -1.58 27.36
N LYS A 41 13.48 -2.71 27.62
CA LYS A 41 13.96 -3.62 26.58
C LYS A 41 12.79 -4.21 25.78
N ASN A 42 11.75 -4.68 26.47
CA ASN A 42 10.57 -5.25 25.82
C ASN A 42 9.83 -4.20 24.98
N ASN A 43 9.65 -2.98 25.50
CA ASN A 43 9.02 -1.88 24.78
C ASN A 43 9.76 -1.51 23.49
N LYS A 44 11.10 -1.55 23.47
CA LYS A 44 11.87 -1.34 22.24
C LYS A 44 11.57 -2.40 21.19
N VAL A 45 11.58 -3.68 21.57
CA VAL A 45 11.27 -4.79 20.66
C VAL A 45 9.85 -4.69 20.12
N VAL A 46 8.88 -4.39 20.99
CA VAL A 46 7.48 -4.19 20.59
C VAL A 46 7.35 -3.00 19.64
N LEU A 47 8.01 -1.88 19.93
CA LEU A 47 7.99 -0.70 19.07
C LEU A 47 8.57 -0.99 17.69
N GLU A 48 9.71 -1.67 17.61
CA GLU A 48 10.32 -2.05 16.34
C GLU A 48 9.43 -2.99 15.52
N SER A 49 8.79 -3.97 16.18
CA SER A 49 7.82 -4.86 15.55
C SER A 49 6.61 -4.09 15.02
N ASN A 50 6.06 -3.17 15.82
CA ASN A 50 4.92 -2.34 15.43
C ASN A 50 5.28 -1.45 14.24
N LEU A 51 6.44 -0.80 14.25
CA LEU A 51 6.90 0.03 13.12
C LEU A 51 7.07 -0.78 11.83
N LYS A 52 7.57 -2.02 11.92
CA LYS A 52 7.64 -2.91 10.75
C LYS A 52 6.25 -3.26 10.22
N GLN A 53 5.33 -3.63 11.11
CA GLN A 53 3.95 -3.94 10.73
C GLN A 53 3.22 -2.73 10.15
N GLU A 54 3.40 -1.53 10.69
CA GLU A 54 2.81 -0.32 10.13
C GLU A 54 3.35 0.00 8.74
N LYS A 55 4.66 -0.14 8.51
CA LYS A 55 5.23 0.04 7.17
C LYS A 55 4.64 -0.93 6.15
N ILE A 56 4.45 -2.20 6.54
CA ILE A 56 3.81 -3.21 5.69
C ILE A 56 2.36 -2.82 5.39
N LYS A 57 1.59 -2.43 6.42
CA LYS A 57 0.19 -1.99 6.24
C LYS A 57 0.07 -0.78 5.32
N ILE A 58 0.93 0.23 5.49
CA ILE A 58 0.95 1.42 4.64
C ILE A 58 1.22 1.01 3.19
N LYS A 59 2.25 0.20 2.96
CA LYS A 59 2.58 -0.26 1.60
C LYS A 59 1.44 -1.06 0.98
N LEU A 60 0.84 -2.00 1.71
CA LEU A 60 -0.29 -2.79 1.21
C LEU A 60 -1.46 -1.89 0.81
N SER A 61 -1.84 -0.96 1.69
CA SER A 61 -2.89 0.03 1.42
C SER A 61 -2.58 0.86 0.17
N LYS A 62 -1.31 1.21 -0.08
CA LYS A 62 -0.92 1.94 -1.29
C LYS A 62 -0.97 1.10 -2.55
N ILE A 63 -0.65 -0.19 -2.48
CA ILE A 63 -0.83 -1.11 -3.62
C ILE A 63 -2.31 -1.26 -3.97
N GLU A 64 -3.16 -1.43 -2.96
CA GLU A 64 -4.62 -1.51 -3.14
C GLU A 64 -5.18 -0.22 -3.77
N GLU A 65 -4.76 0.95 -3.28
CA GLU A 65 -5.16 2.25 -3.85
C GLU A 65 -4.70 2.39 -5.31
N ILE A 66 -3.48 1.94 -5.65
CA ILE A 66 -3.01 1.92 -7.05
C ILE A 66 -3.88 1.00 -7.90
N TYR A 67 -4.16 -0.22 -7.42
CA TYR A 67 -4.93 -1.21 -8.16
C TYR A 67 -6.34 -0.71 -8.47
N GLU A 68 -7.02 -0.11 -7.49
CA GLU A 68 -8.36 0.45 -7.65
C GLU A 68 -8.37 1.57 -8.70
N HIS A 69 -7.47 2.55 -8.59
CA HIS A 69 -7.37 3.62 -9.58
C HIS A 69 -7.01 3.09 -10.96
N PHE A 70 -6.12 2.10 -11.05
CA PHE A 70 -5.78 1.46 -12.31
C PHE A 70 -6.97 0.77 -12.95
N HIS A 71 -7.76 0.03 -12.18
CA HIS A 71 -8.95 -0.65 -12.67
C HIS A 71 -9.98 0.34 -13.23
N ASN A 72 -10.22 1.45 -12.53
CA ASN A 72 -11.15 2.48 -13.00
C ASN A 72 -10.66 3.13 -14.30
N TRP A 73 -9.37 3.45 -14.36
CA TRP A 73 -8.74 4.03 -15.53
C TRP A 73 -8.75 3.09 -16.75
N GLU A 74 -8.35 1.83 -16.55
CA GLU A 74 -8.37 0.78 -17.57
C GLU A 74 -9.79 0.55 -18.10
N THR A 75 -10.78 0.45 -17.20
CA THR A 75 -12.19 0.27 -17.57
C THR A 75 -12.69 1.42 -18.45
N SER A 76 -12.29 2.66 -18.16
CA SER A 76 -12.64 3.81 -19.00
C SER A 76 -12.06 3.68 -20.40
N ILE A 77 -10.78 3.32 -20.53
CA ILE A 77 -10.14 3.08 -21.83
C ILE A 77 -10.87 1.98 -22.60
N THR A 78 -11.16 0.86 -21.95
CA THR A 78 -11.87 -0.28 -22.56
C THR A 78 -13.25 0.13 -23.06
N LYS A 79 -14.01 0.92 -22.28
CA LYS A 79 -15.31 1.46 -22.72
C LYS A 79 -15.16 2.31 -24.00
N THR A 80 -14.20 3.25 -24.01
CA THR A 80 -13.93 4.08 -25.19
C THR A 80 -13.58 3.22 -26.41
N GLN A 81 -12.76 2.19 -26.22
CA GLN A 81 -12.39 1.26 -27.29
C GLN A 81 -13.58 0.48 -27.83
N MET A 82 -14.45 -0.03 -26.96
CA MET A 82 -15.64 -0.78 -27.37
C MET A 82 -16.56 0.08 -28.26
N VAL A 83 -16.74 1.35 -27.91
CA VAL A 83 -17.53 2.30 -28.71
C VAL A 83 -16.90 2.51 -30.10
N HIS A 84 -15.58 2.72 -30.17
CA HIS A 84 -14.87 2.85 -31.44
C HIS A 84 -14.91 1.56 -32.28
N TYR A 85 -14.78 0.40 -31.64
CA TYR A 85 -14.86 -0.88 -32.32
C TYR A 85 -16.24 -1.12 -32.93
N ALA A 86 -17.31 -0.82 -32.18
CA ALA A 86 -18.69 -0.91 -32.67
C ALA A 86 -18.93 0.03 -33.87
N TYR A 87 -18.37 1.24 -33.83
CA TYR A 87 -18.41 2.17 -34.97
C TYR A 87 -17.63 1.63 -36.18
N TYR A 88 -16.37 1.20 -36.01
CA TYR A 88 -15.56 0.69 -37.14
C TYR A 88 -16.10 -0.61 -37.74
N SER A 89 -16.83 -1.39 -36.95
CA SER A 89 -17.50 -2.61 -37.39
C SER A 89 -18.85 -2.34 -38.08
N GLY A 90 -19.29 -1.09 -38.15
CA GLY A 90 -20.56 -0.69 -38.76
C GLY A 90 -21.80 -1.00 -37.92
N VAL A 91 -21.62 -1.36 -36.64
CA VAL A 91 -22.73 -1.61 -35.69
C VAL A 91 -23.39 -0.30 -35.27
N LEU A 92 -22.57 0.75 -35.06
CA LEU A 92 -23.04 2.10 -34.77
C LEU A 92 -22.89 2.99 -36.00
N ASN A 93 -23.87 3.87 -36.23
CA ASN A 93 -23.69 5.00 -37.14
C ASN A 93 -22.94 6.17 -36.46
N GLU A 94 -22.56 7.18 -37.22
CA GLU A 94 -21.77 8.32 -36.72
C GLU A 94 -22.47 9.08 -35.59
N LYS A 95 -23.79 9.31 -35.69
CA LYS A 95 -24.56 9.97 -34.64
C LYS A 95 -24.55 9.17 -33.34
N GLN A 96 -24.86 7.87 -33.42
CA GLN A 96 -24.84 6.96 -32.27
C GLN A 96 -23.46 6.86 -31.64
N PHE A 97 -22.40 6.87 -32.45
CA PHE A 97 -21.03 6.87 -31.96
C PHE A 97 -20.75 8.11 -31.09
N TYR A 98 -21.05 9.32 -31.57
CA TYR A 98 -20.83 10.54 -30.79
C TYR A 98 -21.72 10.65 -29.55
N GLU A 99 -22.93 10.08 -29.58
CA GLU A 99 -23.82 9.99 -28.41
C GLU A 99 -23.31 8.98 -27.37
N SER A 100 -22.56 7.94 -27.80
CA SER A 100 -22.02 6.89 -26.93
C SER A 100 -20.66 7.24 -26.32
N LEU A 101 -19.98 8.28 -26.80
CA LEU A 101 -18.75 8.76 -26.19
C LEU A 101 -19.09 9.46 -24.86
N ASP A 102 -18.75 8.79 -23.76
CA ASP A 102 -18.96 9.28 -22.39
C ASP A 102 -18.17 10.58 -22.15
N LYS A 103 -18.89 11.71 -22.04
CA LYS A 103 -18.30 13.05 -21.84
C LYS A 103 -18.12 13.40 -20.36
N ASP A 104 -18.79 12.70 -19.45
CA ASP A 104 -18.88 13.11 -18.05
C ASP A 104 -17.76 12.54 -17.17
N ASN A 105 -17.00 11.57 -17.67
CA ASN A 105 -16.01 10.81 -16.90
C ASN A 105 -14.57 11.36 -16.94
N GLU A 106 -14.26 12.38 -17.76
CA GLU A 106 -12.88 12.81 -18.01
C GLU A 106 -12.13 13.24 -16.74
N LYS A 107 -12.81 13.90 -15.80
CA LYS A 107 -12.20 14.38 -14.55
C LYS A 107 -11.77 13.22 -13.64
N GLU A 108 -12.62 12.20 -13.52
CA GLU A 108 -12.37 11.03 -12.67
C GLU A 108 -11.25 10.16 -13.22
N VAL A 109 -11.22 9.97 -14.55
CA VAL A 109 -10.17 9.24 -15.26
C VAL A 109 -8.83 9.94 -15.13
N GLY A 110 -8.81 11.27 -15.29
CA GLY A 110 -7.59 12.07 -15.11
C GLY A 110 -7.07 12.07 -13.67
N TYR A 111 -7.98 12.04 -12.68
CA TYR A 111 -7.60 11.87 -11.28
C TYR A 111 -6.99 10.49 -11.01
N SER A 112 -7.64 9.42 -11.46
CA SER A 112 -7.15 8.05 -11.30
C SER A 112 -5.78 7.87 -11.96
N TYR A 113 -5.58 8.39 -13.16
CA TYR A 113 -4.27 8.40 -13.84
C TYR A 113 -3.16 9.04 -12.98
N ARG A 114 -3.41 10.24 -12.45
CA ARG A 114 -2.44 10.95 -11.60
C ARG A 114 -2.15 10.19 -10.30
N LYS A 115 -3.15 9.51 -9.75
CA LYS A 115 -3.01 8.70 -8.54
C LYS A 115 -2.13 7.48 -8.78
N ILE A 116 -2.36 6.73 -9.86
CA ILE A 116 -1.51 5.59 -10.24
C ILE A 116 -0.05 6.04 -10.39
N GLN A 117 0.17 7.13 -11.13
CA GLN A 117 1.51 7.64 -11.39
C GLN A 117 2.21 8.08 -10.10
N SER A 118 1.58 8.95 -9.31
CA SER A 118 2.18 9.48 -8.08
C SER A 118 2.48 8.40 -7.03
N LEU A 119 1.55 7.46 -6.80
CA LEU A 119 1.74 6.41 -5.82
C LEU A 119 2.80 5.40 -6.27
N SER A 120 2.82 5.05 -7.56
CA SER A 120 3.85 4.15 -8.10
C SER A 120 5.23 4.79 -8.00
N ASP A 121 5.36 6.07 -8.36
CA ASP A 121 6.65 6.78 -8.31
C ASP A 121 7.19 6.94 -6.88
N ILE A 122 6.31 7.17 -5.89
CA ILE A 122 6.73 7.38 -4.49
C ILE A 122 7.05 6.06 -3.79
N TYR A 123 6.22 5.03 -3.97
CA TYR A 123 6.28 3.83 -3.13
C TYR A 123 6.82 2.59 -3.84
N PHE A 124 6.70 2.50 -5.17
CA PHE A 124 6.93 1.25 -5.93
C PHE A 124 7.56 1.50 -7.31
N PRO A 125 8.88 1.78 -7.39
CA PRO A 125 9.57 2.04 -8.65
C PRO A 125 9.39 0.95 -9.71
N GLU A 126 9.26 -0.32 -9.30
CA GLU A 126 9.00 -1.46 -10.17
C GLU A 126 7.63 -1.35 -10.85
N ALA A 127 6.62 -0.93 -10.08
CA ALA A 127 5.28 -0.67 -10.61
C ALA A 127 5.29 0.55 -11.55
N SER A 128 6.07 1.60 -11.24
CA SER A 128 6.23 2.76 -12.14
C SER A 128 6.78 2.36 -13.51
N LEU A 129 7.79 1.50 -13.55
CA LEU A 129 8.34 0.99 -14.82
C LEU A 129 7.31 0.18 -15.61
N ALA A 130 6.60 -0.73 -14.93
CA ALA A 130 5.55 -1.52 -15.57
C ALA A 130 4.41 -0.65 -16.10
N PHE A 131 4.01 0.39 -15.36
CA PHE A 131 2.97 1.33 -15.79
C PHE A 131 3.38 2.12 -17.03
N LYS A 132 4.65 2.51 -17.17
CA LYS A 132 5.15 3.18 -18.39
C LYS A 132 4.97 2.33 -19.66
N ASN A 133 5.11 1.01 -19.55
CA ASN A 133 4.84 0.10 -20.67
C ASN A 133 3.35 0.12 -21.04
N VAL A 134 2.46 0.14 -20.04
CA VAL A 134 1.02 0.30 -20.27
C VAL A 134 0.72 1.62 -20.99
N LEU A 135 1.36 2.72 -20.59
CA LEU A 135 1.19 4.03 -21.24
C LEU A 135 1.66 4.02 -22.69
N THR A 136 2.77 3.35 -22.99
CA THR A 136 3.27 3.21 -24.36
C THR A 136 2.27 2.40 -25.21
N ALA A 137 1.76 1.28 -24.69
CA ALA A 137 0.74 0.49 -25.38
C ALA A 137 -0.58 1.25 -25.59
N ARG A 138 -0.99 2.05 -24.59
CA ARG A 138 -2.14 2.97 -24.70
C ARG A 138 -1.91 4.00 -25.80
N ASP A 139 -0.73 4.58 -25.91
CA ASP A 139 -0.44 5.60 -26.91
C ASP A 139 -0.48 5.04 -28.33
N GLU A 140 0.02 3.82 -28.54
CA GLU A 140 -0.13 3.12 -29.82
C GLU A 140 -1.59 2.82 -30.14
N LEU A 141 -2.35 2.39 -29.13
CA LEU A 141 -3.79 2.20 -29.26
C LEU A 141 -4.53 3.51 -29.62
N ALA A 142 -4.19 4.63 -28.97
CA ALA A 142 -4.85 5.91 -29.18
C ALA A 142 -4.74 6.41 -30.62
N LYS A 143 -3.67 6.04 -31.33
CA LYS A 143 -3.51 6.33 -32.76
C LYS A 143 -4.62 5.72 -33.62
N CYS A 144 -5.28 4.65 -33.14
CA CYS A 144 -6.37 4.01 -33.87
C CYS A 144 -7.66 4.84 -33.88
N PHE A 145 -7.84 5.78 -32.93
CA PHE A 145 -9.07 6.55 -32.79
C PHE A 145 -9.23 7.69 -33.82
N PHE A 146 -8.16 8.03 -34.55
CA PHE A 146 -8.20 9.11 -35.55
C PHE A 146 -8.76 8.67 -36.90
N CYS A 147 -9.06 7.39 -37.11
CA CYS A 147 -9.68 6.92 -38.35
C CYS A 147 -11.16 7.36 -38.37
N LYS A 148 -11.54 8.16 -39.37
CA LYS A 148 -12.94 8.62 -39.55
C LYS A 148 -13.80 7.70 -40.41
N GLN A 149 -13.23 6.61 -40.92
CA GLN A 149 -13.92 5.72 -41.85
C GLN A 149 -14.19 4.36 -41.20
N GLN A 150 -15.43 3.89 -41.33
CA GLN A 150 -15.83 2.55 -40.93
C GLN A 150 -15.23 1.53 -41.89
N THR A 151 -14.09 0.95 -41.50
CA THR A 151 -13.41 -0.06 -42.31
C THR A 151 -13.04 -1.26 -41.47
N LYS A 152 -13.12 -2.45 -42.07
CA LYS A 152 -12.66 -3.70 -41.43
C LYS A 152 -11.21 -3.60 -40.96
N LYS A 153 -10.34 -2.95 -41.75
CA LYS A 153 -8.94 -2.70 -41.38
C LYS A 153 -8.79 -1.85 -40.12
N ALA A 154 -9.64 -0.83 -39.93
CA ALA A 154 -9.63 -0.02 -38.71
C ALA A 154 -10.05 -0.84 -37.49
N ALA A 155 -11.10 -1.67 -37.61
CA ALA A 155 -11.54 -2.58 -36.56
C ALA A 155 -10.46 -3.62 -36.20
N ASP A 156 -9.84 -4.25 -37.20
CA ASP A 156 -8.76 -5.24 -37.01
C ASP A 156 -7.54 -4.63 -36.33
N ASN A 157 -7.13 -3.42 -36.75
CA ASN A 157 -6.04 -2.68 -36.12
C ASN A 157 -6.36 -2.34 -34.67
N LEU A 158 -7.56 -1.79 -34.40
CA LEU A 158 -7.98 -1.45 -33.05
C LEU A 158 -7.93 -2.68 -32.13
N ASN A 159 -8.44 -3.82 -32.58
CA ASN A 159 -8.40 -5.07 -31.83
C ASN A 159 -6.96 -5.55 -31.56
N LYS A 160 -6.07 -5.44 -32.56
CA LYS A 160 -4.65 -5.77 -32.40
C LYS A 160 -4.00 -4.95 -31.28
N TYR A 161 -4.16 -3.62 -31.31
CA TYR A 161 -3.55 -2.74 -30.30
C TYR A 161 -4.25 -2.82 -28.94
N HIS A 162 -5.55 -3.11 -28.91
CA HIS A 162 -6.27 -3.40 -27.66
C HIS A 162 -5.69 -4.62 -26.95
N LYS A 163 -5.46 -5.73 -27.67
CA LYS A 163 -4.83 -6.93 -27.09
C LYS A 163 -3.41 -6.65 -26.54
N ALA A 164 -2.64 -5.82 -27.23
CA ALA A 164 -1.33 -5.40 -26.77
C ALA A 164 -1.43 -4.58 -25.47
N PHE A 165 -2.38 -3.64 -25.40
CA PHE A 165 -2.68 -2.89 -24.19
C PHE A 165 -3.10 -3.79 -23.03
N GLU A 166 -4.05 -4.71 -23.25
CA GLU A 166 -4.51 -5.66 -22.21
C GLU A 166 -3.36 -6.54 -21.70
N THR A 167 -2.45 -6.95 -22.59
CA THR A 167 -1.27 -7.73 -22.21
C THR A 167 -0.39 -6.95 -21.23
N GLU A 168 -0.07 -5.69 -21.53
CA GLU A 168 0.73 -4.85 -20.62
C GLU A 168 -0.05 -4.48 -19.34
N ALA A 169 -1.36 -4.25 -19.42
CA ALA A 169 -2.21 -3.98 -18.27
C ALA A 169 -2.24 -5.16 -17.29
N ASN A 170 -2.32 -6.39 -17.80
CA ASN A 170 -2.27 -7.60 -16.97
C ASN A 170 -0.89 -7.79 -16.33
N LYS A 171 0.20 -7.55 -17.07
CA LYS A 171 1.56 -7.56 -16.48
C LYS A 171 1.69 -6.54 -15.35
N PHE A 172 1.13 -5.34 -15.50
CA PHE A 172 1.12 -4.35 -14.43
C PHE A 172 0.36 -4.85 -13.19
N LYS A 173 -0.82 -5.46 -13.36
CA LYS A 173 -1.56 -6.08 -12.24
C LYS A 173 -0.78 -7.22 -11.58
N GLU A 174 -0.06 -8.03 -12.36
CA GLU A 174 0.81 -9.08 -11.84
C GLU A 174 1.96 -8.51 -11.00
N VAL A 175 2.58 -7.41 -11.44
CA VAL A 175 3.61 -6.70 -10.67
C VAL A 175 3.04 -6.21 -9.33
N LEU A 176 1.86 -5.59 -9.32
CA LEU A 176 1.20 -5.17 -8.08
C LEU A 176 0.91 -6.35 -7.15
N ALA A 177 0.41 -7.46 -7.69
CA ALA A 177 0.14 -8.67 -6.93
C ALA A 177 1.42 -9.30 -6.35
N LEU A 178 2.52 -9.28 -7.09
CA LEU A 178 3.83 -9.73 -6.62
C LEU A 178 4.35 -8.81 -5.51
N LEU A 179 4.24 -7.49 -5.66
CA LEU A 179 4.64 -6.55 -4.63
C LEU A 179 3.87 -6.80 -3.33
N ALA A 180 2.55 -6.97 -3.41
CA ALA A 180 1.70 -7.25 -2.24
C ALA A 180 2.08 -8.56 -1.52
N LYS A 181 2.47 -9.60 -2.27
CA LYS A 181 2.89 -10.89 -1.70
C LYS A 181 4.24 -10.85 -0.97
N HIS A 182 5.11 -9.90 -1.31
CA HIS A 182 6.48 -9.82 -0.78
C HIS A 182 6.70 -8.62 0.16
N LEU A 183 5.63 -8.03 0.71
CA LEU A 183 5.72 -6.96 1.70
C LEU A 183 6.23 -7.40 3.06
#